data_AF-A0A445KG44-F1
#
_entry.id   AF-A0A445KG44-F1
#
_cell.length_a   1.000
_cell.length_b   1.000
_cell.length_c   1.000
_cell.angle_alpha   90.00
_cell.angle_beta   90.00
_cell.angle_gamma   90.00
#
_symmetry.space_group_name_H-M   'P 1'
#
loop_
_entity.id
_entity.type
_entity.pdbx_description
1 polymer ?
#
loop_
_entity_poly.entity_id
_entity_poly.type
_entity_poly.pdbx_seq_one_letter_code
_entity_poly.pdbx_strand_id
1 'polypeptide(L)' 'MVSCGSGFTVANASCCPSLGTNGLCIPNQTLCQNRTTYVFWDQFHPTKAANQIIVINSYNGSNSALTYPMDIKHLVRS' A
#
# COMPACT_ATOMS: atom_id res chain seq x y z
N MET A 1 -3.35 -19.61 -0.87
CA MET A 1 -2.03 -18.96 -0.69
C MET A 1 -1.74 -18.18 -1.97
N VAL A 2 -2.08 -16.89 -2.02
CA VAL A 2 -1.80 -16.05 -3.20
C VAL A 2 -0.45 -15.41 -2.99
N SER A 3 0.57 -15.90 -3.70
CA SER A 3 1.88 -15.27 -3.81
C SER A 3 2.02 -14.76 -5.25
N CYS A 4 1.80 -13.46 -5.44
CA CYS A 4 2.42 -12.68 -6.51
C CYS A 4 3.24 -11.64 -5.75
N GLY A 5 4.48 -12.03 -5.40
CA GLY A 5 5.24 -11.46 -4.30
C GLY A 5 5.58 -9.99 -4.48
N SER A 6 4.74 -9.12 -3.94
CA SER A 6 4.97 -7.68 -3.77
C SER A 6 6.18 -7.32 -2.90
N GLY A 7 6.95 -8.30 -2.41
CA GLY A 7 8.04 -8.12 -1.46
C GLY A 7 7.60 -7.83 -0.02
N PHE A 8 6.29 -7.78 0.25
CA PHE A 8 5.76 -7.59 1.60
C PHE A 8 5.83 -8.87 2.41
N THR A 9 6.35 -8.75 3.63
CA THR A 9 6.41 -9.83 4.62
C THR A 9 5.58 -9.49 5.87
N VAL A 10 5.15 -8.24 6.02
CA VAL A 10 4.37 -7.77 7.16
C VAL A 10 3.12 -7.04 6.68
N ALA A 11 1.95 -7.64 6.92
CA ALA A 11 0.65 -7.10 6.53
C ALA A 11 -0.29 -6.83 7.71
N ASN A 12 0.05 -7.30 8.91
CA ASN A 12 -0.76 -7.21 10.13
C ASN A 12 -0.16 -6.27 11.19
N ALA A 13 0.84 -5.48 10.83
CA ALA A 13 1.45 -4.49 11.69
C ALA A 13 1.83 -3.25 10.87
N SER A 14 1.87 -2.10 11.53
CA SER A 14 2.29 -0.84 10.94
C SER A 14 3.81 -0.65 11.06
N CYS A 15 4.41 0.03 10.07
CA CYS A 15 5.82 0.38 10.14
C CYS A 15 6.11 1.51 11.15
N CYS A 16 5.22 2.49 11.24
CA CYS A 16 5.24 3.50 12.28
C CYS A 16 4.40 3.03 13.47
N PRO A 17 4.94 3.07 14.71
CA PRO A 17 4.15 2.84 15.90
C PRO A 17 2.98 3.81 15.99
N SER A 18 1.83 3.28 16.35
CA SER A 18 0.57 4.01 16.54
C SER A 18 0.01 3.68 17.92
N LEU A 19 -0.55 4.66 18.63
CA LEU A 19 -1.14 4.48 19.95
C LEU A 19 -2.62 4.88 19.95
N GLY A 20 -3.41 4.12 20.71
CA GLY A 20 -4.82 4.41 20.95
C GLY A 20 -5.73 4.26 19.73
N THR A 21 -6.93 4.81 19.84
CA THR A 21 -8.01 4.68 18.85
C THR A 21 -7.79 5.52 17.59
N ASN A 22 -6.89 6.51 17.65
CA ASN A 22 -6.68 7.40 16.53
C ASN A 22 -5.86 6.75 15.42
N GLY A 23 -5.15 5.64 15.71
CA GLY A 23 -4.41 4.80 14.74
C GLY A 23 -3.34 5.50 13.89
N LEU A 24 -3.06 6.77 14.15
CA LEU A 24 -2.06 7.57 13.46
C LEU A 24 -0.64 7.26 13.95
N CYS A 25 0.33 7.47 13.07
CA CYS A 25 1.75 7.42 13.37
C CYS A 25 2.13 8.43 14.48
N ILE A 26 2.88 7.99 15.48
CA ILE A 26 3.35 8.85 16.57
C ILE A 26 4.62 9.59 16.14
N PRO A 27 4.68 10.92 16.31
CA PRO A 27 5.89 11.70 16.03
C PRO A 27 7.12 11.22 16.83
N ASN A 28 8.30 11.31 16.22
CA ASN A 28 9.60 11.00 16.84
C ASN A 28 9.75 9.56 17.39
N GLN A 29 8.96 8.60 16.90
CA GLN A 29 9.15 7.19 17.24
C GLN A 29 10.19 6.50 16.35
N THR A 30 10.71 5.39 16.86
CA THR A 30 11.54 4.49 16.05
C THR A 30 10.65 3.77 15.03
N LEU A 31 10.99 3.93 13.76
CA LEU A 31 10.27 3.31 12.65
C LEU A 31 10.80 1.91 12.37
N CYS A 32 10.04 1.12 11.60
CA CYS A 32 10.55 -0.11 11.04
C CYS A 32 11.79 0.13 10.16
N GLN A 33 12.71 -0.84 10.14
CA GLN A 33 13.99 -0.75 9.43
C GLN A 33 13.80 -0.72 7.91
N ASN A 34 12.82 -1.46 7.38
CA ASN A 34 12.55 -1.52 5.95
C ASN A 34 11.07 -1.31 5.64
N ARG A 35 10.73 -0.15 5.05
CA ARG A 35 9.34 0.20 4.71
C ARG A 35 8.79 -0.56 3.51
N THR A 36 9.65 -1.22 2.71
CA THR A 36 9.20 -1.97 1.53
C THR A 36 8.67 -3.35 1.87
N THR A 37 8.90 -3.84 3.08
CA THR A 37 8.38 -5.13 3.55
C THR A 37 7.05 -5.02 4.29
N TYR A 38 6.62 -3.78 4.61
CA TYR A 38 5.35 -3.49 5.29
C TYR A 38 4.29 -3.00 4.31
N VAL A 39 3.09 -3.56 4.41
CA VAL A 39 1.92 -3.06 3.66
C VAL A 39 1.49 -1.70 4.21
N PHE A 40 1.49 -1.52 5.53
CA PHE A 40 0.92 -0.36 6.20
C PHE A 40 1.97 0.55 6.84
N TRP A 41 1.79 1.86 6.69
CA TRP A 41 2.57 2.89 7.34
C TRP A 41 2.12 3.09 8.79
N ASP A 42 0.83 3.34 9.00
CA ASP A 42 0.15 3.39 10.30
C ASP A 42 -1.03 2.39 10.29
N GLN A 43 -2.05 2.51 11.13
CA GLN A 43 -3.16 1.54 11.13
C GLN A 43 -4.13 1.68 9.94
N PHE A 44 -4.02 2.75 9.14
CA PHE A 44 -4.97 3.04 8.07
C PHE A 44 -4.29 3.20 6.71
N HIS A 45 -3.14 3.86 6.69
CA HIS A 45 -2.51 4.28 5.46
C HIS A 45 -1.51 3.23 4.96
N PRO A 46 -1.52 2.90 3.66
CA PRO A 46 -0.51 2.05 3.05
C PRO A 46 0.86 2.72 3.01
N THR A 47 1.94 1.92 2.96
CA THR A 47 3.27 2.41 2.69
C THR A 47 3.39 2.91 1.24
N LYS A 48 4.44 3.70 0.95
CA LYS A 48 4.79 4.09 -0.42
C LYS A 48 4.90 2.88 -1.35
N ALA A 49 5.50 1.79 -0.89
CA ALA A 49 5.67 0.58 -1.69
C ALA A 49 4.31 -0.04 -2.06
N ALA A 50 3.38 -0.11 -1.11
CA ALA A 50 2.04 -0.62 -1.37
C ALA A 50 1.28 0.29 -2.35
N ASN A 51 1.37 1.61 -2.17
CA ASN A 51 0.80 2.59 -3.09
C ASN A 51 1.37 2.47 -4.52
N GLN A 52 2.67 2.23 -4.68
CA GLN A 52 3.28 2.05 -6.01
C GLN A 52 2.66 0.87 -6.76
N ILE A 53 2.41 -0.25 -6.07
CA ILE A 53 1.80 -1.44 -6.68
C ILE A 53 0.34 -1.18 -7.04
N ILE A 54 -0.42 -0.52 -6.16
CA ILE A 54 -1.80 -0.12 -6.46
C ILE A 54 -1.83 0.76 -7.71
N VAL A 55 -1.00 1.81 -7.76
CA VAL A 55 -0.94 2.74 -8.90
C VAL A 55 -0.54 2.02 -10.19
N ILE A 56 0.47 1.15 -10.18
CA ILE A 56 0.90 0.43 -11.39
C ILE A 56 -0.23 -0.45 -11.93
N ASN A 57 -0.95 -1.15 -11.05
CA ASN A 57 -2.05 -2.01 -11.45
C ASN A 57 -3.26 -1.20 -11.94
N SER A 58 -3.63 -0.12 -11.24
CA SER A 58 -4.74 0.75 -11.64
C SER A 58 -4.45 1.56 -12.90
N TYR A 59 -3.20 1.97 -13.13
CA TYR A 59 -2.84 2.73 -14.31
C TYR A 59 -2.81 1.86 -15.57
N ASN A 60 -2.29 0.64 -15.47
CA ASN A 60 -2.15 -0.26 -16.63
C ASN A 60 -3.33 -1.21 -16.86
N GLY A 61 -4.31 -1.28 -15.96
CA GLY A 61 -5.43 -2.21 -16.06
C GLY A 61 -5.06 -3.66 -15.79
N SER A 62 -3.96 -3.93 -15.09
CA SER A 62 -3.44 -5.28 -14.85
C SER A 62 -4.32 -6.13 -13.93
N ASN A 63 -5.30 -5.54 -13.25
CA ASN A 63 -6.23 -6.23 -12.37
C ASN A 63 -7.63 -5.58 -12.43
N SER A 64 -8.61 -6.33 -12.94
CA SER A 64 -10.00 -5.87 -13.07
C SER A 64 -10.70 -5.62 -11.73
N ALA A 65 -10.17 -6.16 -10.62
CA ALA A 65 -10.68 -5.86 -9.28
C ALA A 65 -10.27 -4.46 -8.78
N LEU A 66 -9.23 -3.85 -9.36
CA LEU A 66 -8.77 -2.50 -9.00
C LEU A 66 -9.32 -1.43 -9.93
N THR A 67 -9.48 -1.74 -11.22
CA THR A 67 -10.03 -0.81 -12.21
C THR A 67 -10.93 -1.55 -13.17
N TYR A 68 -12.20 -1.12 -13.24
CA TYR A 68 -13.21 -1.61 -14.16
C TYR A 68 -14.23 -0.50 -14.43
N PRO A 69 -14.74 -0.33 -15.67
CA PRO A 69 -14.44 -1.09 -16.89
C PRO A 69 -13.20 -0.60 -17.65
N MET A 70 -12.52 0.44 -17.18
CA MET A 70 -11.41 1.09 -17.88
C MET A 70 -10.30 1.44 -16.88
N ASP A 71 -9.04 1.37 -17.31
CA ASP A 71 -7.88 1.82 -16.55
C ASP A 71 -7.57 3.30 -16.77
N ILE A 72 -6.71 3.86 -15.91
CA ILE A 72 -6.40 5.29 -15.93
C ILE A 72 -5.66 5.67 -17.24
N LYS A 73 -4.80 4.79 -17.77
CA LYS A 73 -4.05 5.08 -19.00
C LYS A 73 -4.97 5.24 -20.20
N HIS A 74 -6.02 4.43 -20.31
CA HIS A 74 -7.04 4.57 -21.35
C HIS A 74 -7.92 5.81 -21.11
N LEU A 75 -8.33 6.08 -19.86
CA LEU A 75 -9.13 7.26 -19.50
C LEU A 75 -8.45 8.58 -19.87
N VAL A 76 -7.12 8.69 -19.70
CA VAL A 76 -6.38 9.92 -20.02
C VAL A 76 -6.25 10.16 -21.54
N ARG A 77 -6.46 9.12 -22.35
CA ARG A 77 -6.30 9.16 -23.81
C ARG A 77 -7.62 9.25 -24.58
N SER A 78 -8.75 9.25 -23.88
CA SER A 78 -10.09 9.33 -24.46
C SER A 78 -10.53 10.75 -24.74
#